data_AF-A0A9D5RED7-F1
#
_entry.id   AF-A0A9D5RED7-F1
#
_cell.length_a   1.000
_cell.length_b   1.000
_cell.length_c   1.000
_cell.angle_alpha   90.00
_cell.angle_beta   90.00
_cell.angle_gamma   90.00
#
_symmetry.space_group_name_H-M   'P 1'
#
loop_
_entity.id
_entity.type
_entity.pdbx_description
1 polymer ?
#
loop_
_entity_poly.entity_id
_entity_poly.type
_entity_poly.pdbx_seq_one_letter_code
_entity_poly.pdbx_strand_id
1 'polypeptide(L)'
;MRAWPEELRALLRPVLPQGAFLRRDMRGLYVTDAPRRGAGEDAGAVEALGFRVECAGGLWRITPDRALWDAFEARCCAPRGDLSRSLARFRGIAPTREGLRLFGEGTRLLEASTPAERAAYAKAVRQRAAAALRTAPEGLFALGCIAEELEMER
;
A
#
# COMPACT_ATOMS: atom_id res chain seq x y z
N MET A 1 -8.21 11.14 -0.20
CA MET A 1 -7.12 10.25 -0.66
C MET A 1 -7.55 9.34 -1.81
N ARG A 2 -8.81 9.40 -2.25
CA ARG A 2 -9.41 8.64 -3.38
C ARG A 2 -8.56 8.45 -4.64
N ALA A 3 -7.78 9.44 -5.05
CA ALA A 3 -6.95 9.34 -6.26
C ALA A 3 -5.71 8.46 -6.08
N TRP A 4 -5.35 8.07 -4.84
CA TRP A 4 -4.09 7.39 -4.55
C TRP A 4 -3.83 6.15 -5.43
N PRO A 5 -4.77 5.20 -5.59
CA PRO A 5 -4.46 4.04 -6.41
C PRO A 5 -4.36 4.35 -7.91
N GLU A 6 -5.14 5.32 -8.40
CA GLU A 6 -5.03 5.79 -9.79
C GLU A 6 -3.67 6.46 -10.03
N GLU A 7 -3.20 7.25 -9.06
CA GLU A 7 -1.87 7.85 -9.06
C GLU A 7 -0.77 6.78 -9.06
N LEU A 8 -0.91 5.70 -8.27
CA LEU A 8 0.06 4.59 -8.30
C LEU A 8 0.12 3.92 -9.68
N ARG A 9 -1.04 3.74 -10.33
CA ARG A 9 -1.08 3.21 -11.71
C ARG A 9 -0.44 4.19 -12.69
N ALA A 10 -0.70 5.48 -12.56
CA ALA A 10 -0.09 6.52 -13.39
C ALA A 10 1.42 6.63 -13.16
N LEU A 11 1.90 6.34 -11.95
CA LEU A 11 3.31 6.31 -11.60
C LEU A 11 4.02 5.09 -12.19
N LEU A 12 3.39 3.91 -12.12
CA LEU A 12 3.96 2.65 -12.62
C LEU A 12 3.90 2.53 -14.14
N ARG A 13 2.83 3.02 -14.78
CA ARG A 13 2.62 2.78 -16.22
C ARG A 13 3.79 3.21 -17.12
N PRO A 14 4.42 4.39 -16.94
CA PRO A 14 5.50 4.86 -17.80
C PRO A 14 6.79 4.03 -17.72
N VAL A 15 7.02 3.34 -16.58
CA VAL A 15 8.23 2.52 -16.38
C VAL A 15 8.05 1.07 -16.79
N LEU A 16 6.84 0.68 -17.20
CA LEU A 16 6.56 -0.67 -17.70
C LEU A 16 6.73 -0.74 -19.22
N PRO A 17 7.20 -1.88 -19.76
CA PRO A 17 7.29 -2.09 -21.20
C PRO A 17 5.95 -1.86 -21.91
N GLN A 18 6.02 -1.37 -23.15
CA GLN A 18 4.83 -1.18 -23.96
C GLN A 18 4.05 -2.49 -24.11
N GLY A 19 2.73 -2.41 -23.87
CA GLY A 19 1.84 -3.58 -23.95
C GLY A 19 1.87 -4.49 -22.71
N ALA A 20 2.72 -4.23 -21.71
CA ALA A 20 2.65 -4.93 -20.44
C ALA A 20 1.34 -4.58 -19.69
N PHE A 21 0.67 -5.60 -19.17
CA PHE A 21 -0.51 -5.37 -18.35
C PHE A 21 -0.10 -4.90 -16.95
N LEU A 22 -1.03 -4.24 -16.25
CA LEU A 22 -0.88 -3.95 -14.82
C LEU A 22 -2.22 -4.27 -14.14
N ARG A 23 -2.27 -5.40 -13.45
CA ARG A 23 -3.48 -5.93 -12.80
C ARG A 23 -3.29 -5.92 -11.30
N ARG A 24 -4.38 -5.95 -10.54
CA ARG A 24 -4.31 -6.10 -9.08
C ARG A 24 -3.77 -7.48 -8.73
N ASP A 25 -2.98 -7.55 -7.67
CA ASP A 25 -2.59 -8.81 -7.05
C ASP A 25 -3.27 -8.96 -5.68
N MET A 26 -3.47 -10.20 -5.24
CA MET A 26 -4.00 -10.49 -3.90
C MET A 26 -2.89 -10.54 -2.84
N ARG A 27 -1.65 -10.81 -3.25
CA ARG A 27 -0.48 -10.94 -2.37
C ARG A 27 0.46 -9.72 -2.44
N GLY A 28 0.19 -8.79 -3.35
CA GLY A 28 0.86 -7.50 -3.49
C GLY A 28 -0.13 -6.41 -3.90
N LEU A 29 0.39 -5.30 -4.44
CA LEU A 29 -0.44 -4.24 -5.02
C LEU A 29 -0.85 -4.61 -6.44
N TYR A 30 0.14 -4.94 -7.26
CA TYR A 30 -0.05 -5.22 -8.67
C TYR A 30 0.76 -6.42 -9.14
N VAL A 31 0.33 -6.98 -10.27
CA VAL A 31 1.06 -7.98 -11.03
C VAL A 31 1.15 -7.53 -12.50
N THR A 32 2.27 -7.82 -13.14
CA THR A 32 2.55 -7.46 -14.55
C THR A 32 3.32 -8.56 -15.28
N ASP A 33 3.10 -8.68 -16.59
CA ASP A 33 3.89 -9.52 -17.51
C ASP A 33 5.11 -8.79 -18.10
N ALA A 34 5.51 -7.65 -17.54
CA ALA A 34 6.68 -6.87 -17.97
C ALA A 34 7.93 -7.72 -18.28
N PRO A 35 8.30 -8.77 -17.50
CA PRO A 35 9.43 -9.64 -17.84
C PRO A 35 9.34 -10.27 -19.22
N ARG A 36 8.13 -10.70 -19.61
CA ARG A 36 7.85 -11.36 -20.90
C ARG A 36 7.75 -10.37 -22.05
N ARG A 37 7.74 -9.07 -21.75
CA ARG A 37 7.58 -7.97 -22.72
C ARG A 37 8.89 -7.22 -22.97
N GLY A 38 10.01 -7.75 -22.51
CA GLY A 38 11.34 -7.22 -22.80
C GLY A 38 12.04 -6.52 -21.63
N ALA A 39 11.44 -6.47 -20.43
CA ALA A 39 12.15 -5.98 -19.25
C ALA A 39 13.13 -7.01 -18.65
N GLY A 40 12.99 -8.30 -18.99
CA GLY A 40 13.77 -9.35 -18.34
C GLY A 40 13.52 -9.38 -16.83
N GLU A 41 14.60 -9.49 -16.04
CA GLU A 41 14.54 -9.46 -14.57
C GLU A 41 14.87 -8.08 -13.98
N ASP A 42 15.20 -7.08 -14.81
CA ASP A 42 15.56 -5.74 -14.33
C ASP A 42 14.33 -4.92 -13.97
N ALA A 43 14.04 -4.87 -12.66
CA ALA A 43 12.95 -4.10 -12.08
C ALA A 43 13.37 -2.71 -11.56
N GLY A 44 14.60 -2.26 -11.82
CA GLY A 44 15.19 -1.09 -11.16
C GLY A 44 14.37 0.19 -11.30
N ALA A 45 13.73 0.41 -12.46
CA ALA A 45 12.86 1.56 -12.67
C ALA A 45 11.57 1.52 -11.82
N VAL A 46 11.05 0.33 -11.52
CA VAL A 46 9.90 0.15 -10.61
C VAL A 46 10.35 0.32 -9.16
N GLU A 47 11.51 -0.21 -8.79
CA GLU A 47 12.03 -0.12 -7.43
C GLU A 47 12.42 1.31 -7.04
N ALA A 48 12.95 2.09 -7.98
CA ALA A 48 13.23 3.51 -7.80
C ALA A 48 12.00 4.37 -7.45
N LEU A 49 10.78 3.86 -7.70
CA LEU A 49 9.52 4.52 -7.37
C LEU A 49 8.99 4.15 -5.97
N GLY A 50 9.76 3.42 -5.16
CA GLY A 50 9.34 2.98 -3.82
C GLY A 50 8.52 1.69 -3.83
N PHE A 51 8.83 0.79 -4.76
CA PHE A 51 8.21 -0.53 -4.79
C PHE A 51 9.27 -1.61 -4.60
N ARG A 52 8.82 -2.78 -4.18
CA ARG A 52 9.60 -4.02 -4.26
C ARG A 52 9.01 -4.91 -5.32
N VAL A 53 9.86 -5.53 -6.11
CA VAL A 53 9.46 -6.45 -7.17
C VAL A 53 9.94 -7.86 -6.85
N GLU A 54 9.02 -8.81 -6.92
CA GLU A 54 9.32 -10.24 -6.83
C GLU A 54 9.00 -10.87 -8.19
N CYS A 55 9.99 -11.51 -8.82
CA CYS A 55 9.78 -12.27 -10.05
C CYS A 55 9.36 -13.70 -9.70
N ALA A 56 8.17 -14.11 -10.16
CA ALA A 56 7.66 -15.47 -9.97
C ALA A 56 6.93 -15.95 -11.22
N GLY A 57 7.42 -17.02 -11.85
CA GLY A 57 6.78 -17.62 -13.02
C GLY A 57 6.73 -16.67 -14.23
N GLY A 58 7.74 -15.81 -14.41
CA GLY A 58 7.78 -14.82 -15.48
C GLY A 58 6.74 -13.71 -15.35
N LEU A 59 6.25 -13.46 -14.14
CA LEU A 59 5.47 -12.29 -13.78
C LEU A 59 6.19 -11.54 -12.67
N TRP A 60 6.02 -10.23 -12.63
CA TRP A 60 6.41 -9.43 -11.49
C TRP A 60 5.23 -9.21 -10.56
N ARG A 61 5.43 -9.49 -9.28
CA ARG A 61 4.58 -9.03 -8.19
C ARG A 61 5.19 -7.76 -7.61
N ILE A 62 4.39 -6.69 -7.58
CA ILE A 62 4.80 -5.37 -7.11
C ILE A 62 4.18 -5.15 -5.73
N THR A 63 5.00 -4.83 -4.73
CA THR A 63 4.59 -4.57 -3.34
C THR A 63 5.09 -3.20 -2.90
N PRO A 64 4.42 -2.53 -1.94
CA PRO A 64 4.88 -1.25 -1.44
C PRO A 64 6.14 -1.44 -0.60
N ASP A 65 7.01 -0.43 -0.61
CA ASP A 65 8.15 -0.36 0.29
C ASP A 65 8.02 0.80 1.29
N ARG A 66 9.12 1.08 2.00
CA ARG A 66 9.20 2.19 2.95
C ARG A 66 9.04 3.56 2.27
N ALA A 67 9.69 3.78 1.14
CA ALA A 67 9.66 5.06 0.45
C ALA A 67 8.23 5.40 -0.02
N LEU A 68 7.48 4.41 -0.52
CA LEU A 68 6.09 4.64 -0.89
C LEU A 68 5.18 4.91 0.31
N TRP A 69 5.43 4.23 1.44
CA TRP A 69 4.77 4.54 2.71
C TRP A 69 5.03 6.00 3.14
N ASP A 70 6.28 6.44 3.09
CA ASP A 70 6.64 7.81 3.48
C ASP A 70 6.02 8.85 2.54
N ALA A 71 6.01 8.57 1.24
CA ALA A 71 5.33 9.41 0.24
C ALA A 71 3.83 9.52 0.51
N PHE A 72 3.19 8.44 0.96
CA PHE A 72 1.79 8.48 1.37
C PHE A 72 1.60 9.31 2.65
N GLU A 73 2.40 9.09 3.70
CA GLU A 73 2.28 9.86 4.94
C GLU A 73 2.51 11.36 4.73
N ALA A 74 3.40 11.74 3.81
CA ALA A 74 3.61 13.15 3.45
C ALA A 74 2.33 13.80 2.87
N ARG A 75 1.48 13.02 2.19
CA ARG A 75 0.20 13.50 1.64
C ARG A 75 -0.91 13.60 2.69
N CYS A 76 -0.81 12.84 3.77
CA CYS A 76 -1.73 12.90 4.90
C CYS A 76 -1.44 14.14 5.76
N CYS A 77 -1.91 15.31 5.34
CA CYS A 77 -1.65 16.58 6.02
C CYS A 77 -2.18 16.61 7.46
N ALA A 78 -3.35 16.03 7.73
CA ALA A 78 -3.93 15.94 9.07
C ALA A 78 -4.77 14.66 9.24
N PRO A 79 -4.82 14.08 10.46
CA PRO A 79 -5.74 13.01 10.79
C PRO A 79 -7.19 13.48 10.66
N ARG A 80 -8.06 12.66 10.06
CA ARG A 80 -9.45 13.06 9.72
C ARG A 80 -10.48 12.44 10.68
N GLY A 81 -10.25 11.24 11.17
CA GLY A 81 -11.09 10.53 12.13
C GLY A 81 -10.36 10.13 13.42
N ASP A 82 -11.05 9.36 14.26
CA ASP A 82 -10.55 8.98 15.58
C ASP A 82 -9.37 8.01 15.53
N LEU A 83 -9.33 7.14 14.51
CA LEU A 83 -8.29 6.13 14.39
C LEU A 83 -6.95 6.77 13.97
N SER A 84 -6.93 7.55 12.90
CA SER A 84 -5.74 8.28 12.45
C SER A 84 -5.28 9.32 13.48
N ARG A 85 -6.20 9.97 14.21
CA ARG A 85 -5.84 10.84 15.36
C ARG A 85 -5.11 10.05 16.44
N SER A 86 -5.65 8.90 16.83
CA SER A 86 -5.04 8.02 17.83
C SER A 86 -3.69 7.45 17.37
N LEU A 87 -3.53 7.27 16.06
CA LEU A 87 -2.31 6.73 15.45
C LEU A 87 -1.32 7.81 15.00
N ALA A 88 -1.63 9.10 15.14
CA ALA A 88 -0.75 10.20 14.74
C ALA A 88 0.63 10.16 15.43
N ARG A 89 0.68 9.63 16.67
CA ARG A 89 1.93 9.38 17.41
C ARG A 89 2.88 8.38 16.75
N PHE A 90 2.39 7.60 15.78
CA PHE A 90 3.18 6.61 15.04
C PHE A 90 3.66 7.13 13.67
N ARG A 91 3.39 8.40 13.35
CA ARG A 91 3.81 9.01 12.07
C ARG A 91 5.34 9.10 12.00
N GLY A 92 5.91 8.85 10.83
CA GLY A 92 7.36 8.88 10.58
C GLY A 92 8.14 7.68 11.11
N ILE A 93 7.51 6.83 11.93
CA ILE A 93 8.13 5.59 12.41
C ILE A 93 8.13 4.56 11.27
N ALA A 94 9.19 3.75 11.18
CA ALA A 94 9.29 2.71 10.17
C ALA A 94 8.15 1.68 10.30
N PRO A 95 7.42 1.36 9.22
CA PRO A 95 6.49 0.24 9.22
C PRO A 95 7.27 -1.07 9.28
N THR A 96 6.69 -2.06 9.95
CA THR A 96 7.18 -3.44 9.85
C THR A 96 6.77 -4.06 8.50
N ARG A 97 7.27 -5.27 8.22
CA ARG A 97 6.80 -6.06 7.06
C ARG A 97 5.29 -6.25 7.06
N GLU A 98 4.70 -6.50 8.23
CA GLU A 98 3.26 -6.67 8.36
C GLU A 98 2.51 -5.34 8.16
N GLY A 99 3.08 -4.23 8.64
CA GLY A 99 2.58 -2.89 8.35
C GLY A 99 2.54 -2.60 6.85
N LEU A 100 3.63 -2.89 6.12
CA LEU A 100 3.70 -2.74 4.67
C LEU A 100 2.70 -3.65 3.94
N ARG A 101 2.50 -4.88 4.43
CA ARG A 101 1.48 -5.80 3.90
C ARG A 101 0.08 -5.20 4.03
N LEU A 102 -0.29 -4.71 5.22
CA LEU A 102 -1.57 -4.03 5.46
C LEU A 102 -1.70 -2.74 4.68
N PHE A 103 -0.61 -2.02 4.43
CA PHE A 103 -0.64 -0.82 3.60
C PHE A 103 -0.98 -1.14 2.14
N GLY A 104 -0.37 -2.20 1.59
CA GLY A 104 -0.70 -2.70 0.27
C GLY A 104 -2.15 -3.18 0.16
N GLU A 105 -2.59 -3.94 1.16
CA GLU A 105 -3.99 -4.41 1.25
C GLU A 105 -4.98 -3.25 1.31
N GLY A 106 -4.74 -2.26 2.17
CA GLY A 106 -5.60 -1.09 2.31
C GLY A 106 -5.65 -0.26 1.03
N THR A 107 -4.51 -0.04 0.38
CA THR A 107 -4.42 0.65 -0.90
C THR A 107 -5.25 -0.05 -1.99
N ARG A 108 -5.25 -1.38 -2.02
CA ARG A 108 -6.11 -2.16 -2.93
C ARG A 108 -7.59 -1.95 -2.64
N LEU A 109 -7.96 -1.94 -1.35
CA LEU A 109 -9.36 -1.77 -0.93
C LEU A 109 -9.92 -0.38 -1.24
N LEU A 110 -9.05 0.65 -1.33
CA LEU A 110 -9.45 1.99 -1.77
C LEU A 110 -9.92 2.01 -3.23
N GLU A 111 -9.47 1.07 -4.07
CA GLU A 111 -9.95 1.01 -5.46
C GLU A 111 -11.30 0.29 -5.59
N ALA A 112 -11.49 -0.80 -4.83
CA ALA A 112 -12.76 -1.47 -4.71
C ALA A 112 -12.76 -2.36 -3.46
N SER A 113 -13.82 -2.27 -2.68
CA SER A 113 -13.99 -3.08 -1.49
C SER A 113 -15.46 -3.31 -1.16
N THR A 114 -15.75 -4.44 -0.55
CA THR A 114 -17.04 -4.73 0.07
C THR A 114 -17.09 -4.16 1.50
N PRO A 115 -18.28 -3.92 2.07
CA PRO A 115 -18.40 -3.54 3.48
C PRO A 115 -17.72 -4.53 4.44
N ALA A 116 -17.76 -5.83 4.12
CA ALA A 116 -17.11 -6.87 4.90
C ALA A 116 -15.58 -6.75 4.88
N GLU A 117 -14.98 -6.51 3.70
CA GLU A 117 -13.53 -6.29 3.58
C GLU A 117 -13.09 -5.02 4.32
N ARG A 118 -13.86 -3.93 4.24
CA ARG A 118 -13.58 -2.69 4.97
C ARG A 118 -13.59 -2.91 6.49
N ALA A 119 -14.60 -3.63 6.99
CA ALA A 119 -14.67 -3.97 8.40
C ALA A 119 -13.52 -4.88 8.85
N ALA A 120 -13.15 -5.88 8.04
CA ALA A 120 -12.02 -6.77 8.30
C ALA A 120 -10.69 -6.00 8.34
N TYR A 121 -10.48 -5.09 7.39
CA TYR A 121 -9.30 -4.24 7.34
C TYR A 121 -9.19 -3.34 8.58
N ALA A 122 -10.28 -2.63 8.91
CA ALA A 122 -10.30 -1.75 10.06
C ALA A 122 -10.09 -2.51 11.39
N LYS A 123 -10.54 -3.76 11.48
CA LYS A 123 -10.24 -4.66 12.61
C LYS A 123 -8.75 -5.02 12.64
N ALA A 124 -8.15 -5.39 11.51
CA ALA A 124 -6.74 -5.74 11.42
C ALA A 124 -5.83 -4.57 11.81
N VAL A 125 -6.15 -3.35 11.37
CA VAL A 125 -5.41 -2.13 11.76
C VAL A 125 -5.47 -1.90 13.27
N ARG A 126 -6.65 -2.01 13.88
CA ARG A 126 -6.81 -1.86 15.34
C ARG A 126 -6.05 -2.95 16.11
N GLN A 127 -6.08 -4.19 15.65
CA GLN A 127 -5.31 -5.28 16.25
C GLN A 127 -3.80 -5.03 16.16
N ARG A 128 -3.32 -4.53 15.02
CA ARG A 128 -1.90 -4.18 14.85
C ARG A 128 -1.49 -3.03 15.78
N ALA A 129 -2.32 -2.00 15.89
CA ALA A 129 -2.10 -0.89 16.82
C ALA A 129 -2.02 -1.37 18.28
N ALA A 130 -2.92 -2.26 18.69
CA ALA A 130 -2.88 -2.85 20.03
C ALA A 130 -1.64 -3.74 20.26
N ALA A 131 -1.09 -4.36 19.21
CA ALA A 131 0.18 -5.08 19.30
C ALA A 131 1.36 -4.12 19.46
N ALA A 132 1.45 -3.08 18.63
CA ALA A 132 2.54 -2.09 18.68
C ALA A 132 2.63 -1.36 20.03
N LEU A 133 1.48 -1.10 20.67
CA LEU A 133 1.45 -0.52 22.02
C LEU A 133 2.01 -1.43 23.11
N ARG A 134 2.03 -2.75 22.89
CA ARG A 134 2.48 -3.75 23.89
C ARG A 134 3.92 -4.19 23.68
N THR A 135 4.41 -4.20 22.45
CA THR A 135 5.72 -4.78 22.10
C THR A 135 6.75 -3.71 21.77
N ALA A 136 6.54 -2.98 20.68
CA ALA A 136 7.41 -1.93 20.20
C ALA A 136 6.64 -1.01 19.24
N PRO A 137 6.89 0.31 19.26
CA PRO A 137 6.26 1.22 18.33
C PRO A 137 6.68 0.91 16.89
N GLU A 138 5.74 1.00 15.96
CA GLU A 138 5.96 0.88 14.53
C GLU A 138 5.16 1.95 13.78
N GLY A 139 5.47 2.16 12.51
CA GLY A 139 4.68 3.02 11.62
C GLY A 139 3.26 2.47 11.44
N LEU A 140 2.26 3.25 11.87
CA LEU A 140 0.85 2.88 11.79
C LEU A 140 -0.05 4.00 11.27
N PHE A 141 0.46 5.22 11.16
CA PHE A 141 -0.34 6.39 10.83
C PHE A 141 -0.97 6.28 9.43
N ALA A 142 -0.21 5.82 8.43
CA ALA A 142 -0.73 5.56 7.09
C ALA A 142 -1.94 4.60 7.09
N LEU A 143 -1.89 3.52 7.89
CA LEU A 143 -2.98 2.55 7.98
C LEU A 143 -4.25 3.17 8.57
N GLY A 144 -4.09 4.03 9.58
CA GLY A 144 -5.21 4.78 10.16
C GLY A 144 -5.88 5.69 9.13
N CYS A 145 -5.09 6.38 8.32
CA CYS A 145 -5.61 7.25 7.26
C CYS A 145 -6.38 6.45 6.19
N ILE A 146 -5.84 5.29 5.77
CA ILE A 146 -6.54 4.43 4.80
C ILE A 146 -7.84 3.87 5.38
N ALA A 147 -7.81 3.36 6.61
CA ALA A 147 -8.99 2.79 7.25
C ALA A 147 -10.14 3.80 7.35
N GLU A 148 -9.83 5.06 7.62
CA GLU A 148 -10.83 6.14 7.67
C GLU A 148 -11.40 6.49 6.30
N GLU A 149 -10.57 6.57 5.27
CA GLU A 149 -11.07 6.82 3.92
C GLU A 149 -12.02 5.70 3.48
N LEU A 150 -11.73 4.45 3.84
CA LEU A 150 -12.61 3.30 3.61
C LEU A 150 -13.92 3.37 4.42
N GLU A 151 -13.90 3.92 5.64
CA GLU A 151 -15.10 4.10 6.48
C GLU A 151 -16.00 5.24 5.96
N MET A 152 -15.43 6.27 5.32
CA MET A 152 -16.16 7.39 4.70
C MET A 152 -16.92 7.03 3.42
N GLU A 153 -16.74 5.82 2.88
CA GLU A 153 -17.43 5.32 1.67
C GLU A 153 -18.75 4.57 1.99
N ARG A 154 -19.20 4.62 3.25
CA ARG A 154 -20.47 4.04 3.70
C ARG A 154 -21.68 4.87 3.35
#